data_AF-A0A086JK63-F1
#
_entry.id   AF-A0A086JK63-F1
#
_cell.length_a   1.000
_cell.length_b   1.000
_cell.length_c   1.000
_cell.angle_alpha   90.00
_cell.angle_beta   90.00
_cell.angle_gamma   90.00
#
_symmetry.space_group_name_H-M   'P 1'
#
loop_
_entity.id
_entity.type
_entity.pdbx_description
1 polymer ?
#
loop_
_entity_poly.entity_id
_entity_poly.type
_entity_poly.pdbx_seq_one_letter_code
_entity_poly.pdbx_strand_id
1 'polypeptide(L)'
;YQVNAQPVRLANSKTREFDQVRTTLISGLLKTIVANKGRRELPIKLFEIGDVCLLDSTTEVGARNLRYCCLAFADEHSSGLEEVHGVLDALLQSLQFVGEYAIAEMEAAVATAAAAEKAGCEHASAHAAEQLQRTLSRIRGTFKLVPSHEETFLPGRQVQVVASLKSSGDMENVPVLLGVMGTLHPHTLKAFGLTIPVSIFELNVEAFVQWLPAIDLVVG
;
A
#
# COMPACT_ATOMS: atom_id res chain seq x y z
N TYR A 1 3.56 8.82 5.13
CA TYR A 1 2.54 9.22 4.15
C TYR A 1 1.69 10.32 4.77
N GLN A 2 1.23 11.30 4.00
CA GLN A 2 0.38 12.38 4.53
C GLN A 2 -0.94 12.40 3.78
N VAL A 3 -2.01 11.96 4.45
CA VAL A 3 -3.34 12.03 3.89
C VAL A 3 -3.78 13.50 3.89
N ASN A 4 -4.12 14.05 2.72
CA ASN A 4 -4.45 15.46 2.50
C ASN A 4 -3.28 16.45 2.73
N ALA A 5 -2.11 16.13 2.17
CA ALA A 5 -0.99 17.06 2.19
C ALA A 5 -1.29 18.38 1.45
N GLN A 6 -0.77 19.50 1.97
CA GLN A 6 -0.88 20.79 1.30
C GLN A 6 -0.01 20.81 0.03
N PRO A 7 -0.57 21.18 -1.13
CA PRO A 7 0.17 21.16 -2.38
C PRO A 7 1.07 22.39 -2.52
N VAL A 8 2.17 22.21 -3.25
CA VAL A 8 2.97 23.33 -3.75
C VAL A 8 2.20 24.03 -4.86
N ARG A 9 1.97 25.35 -4.73
CA ARG A 9 1.23 26.17 -5.69
C ARG A 9 2.17 26.93 -6.62
N LEU A 10 1.84 26.97 -7.89
CA LEU A 10 2.60 27.67 -8.93
C LEU A 10 2.02 29.08 -9.12
N ALA A 11 2.87 30.11 -8.93
CA ALA A 11 2.43 31.50 -8.97
C ALA A 11 1.99 31.98 -10.37
N ASN A 12 2.68 31.56 -11.43
CA ASN A 12 2.46 32.02 -12.82
C ASN A 12 1.99 30.88 -13.73
N SER A 13 0.97 30.14 -13.31
CA SER A 13 0.42 29.08 -14.16
C SER A 13 -0.34 29.65 -15.35
N LYS A 14 -0.07 29.11 -16.55
CA LYS A 14 -0.77 29.50 -17.79
C LYS A 14 -2.17 28.89 -17.89
N THR A 15 -2.45 27.84 -17.12
CA THR A 15 -3.71 27.09 -17.18
C THR A 15 -4.14 26.68 -15.78
N ARG A 16 -5.44 26.79 -15.48
CA ARG A 16 -6.00 26.45 -14.15
C ARG A 16 -5.73 25.01 -13.71
N GLU A 17 -5.48 24.10 -14.65
CA GLU A 17 -5.20 22.69 -14.36
C GLU A 17 -3.77 22.43 -13.85
N PHE A 18 -2.86 23.40 -14.00
CA PHE A 18 -1.46 23.33 -13.57
C PHE A 18 -1.13 24.40 -12.54
N ASP A 19 -2.07 24.72 -11.64
CA ASP A 19 -1.85 25.68 -10.55
C ASP A 19 -1.18 25.04 -9.32
N GLN A 20 -1.20 23.72 -9.24
CA GLN A 20 -0.67 22.96 -8.12
C GLN A 20 0.12 21.72 -8.58
N VAL A 21 1.18 21.40 -7.85
CA VAL A 21 1.90 20.13 -8.02
C VAL A 21 1.12 19.02 -7.33
N ARG A 22 1.10 17.83 -7.95
CA ARG A 22 0.38 16.68 -7.41
C ARG A 22 0.95 16.23 -6.06
N THR A 23 0.04 15.99 -5.11
CA THR A 23 0.33 15.41 -3.79
C THR A 23 -0.03 13.92 -3.71
N THR A 24 -0.78 13.42 -4.68
CA THR A 24 -1.23 12.04 -4.83
C THR A 24 -1.29 11.66 -6.31
N LEU A 25 -1.02 10.40 -6.61
CA LEU A 25 -1.14 9.79 -7.94
C LEU A 25 -2.58 9.38 -8.26
N ILE A 26 -3.43 9.19 -7.23
CA ILE A 26 -4.83 8.74 -7.37
C ILE A 26 -5.60 9.53 -8.43
N SER A 27 -5.48 10.87 -8.38
CA SER A 27 -6.18 11.75 -9.32
C SER A 27 -5.76 11.52 -10.79
N GLY A 28 -4.48 11.20 -11.03
CA GLY A 28 -3.95 10.89 -12.36
C GLY A 28 -4.44 9.54 -12.87
N LEU A 29 -4.43 8.51 -12.01
CA LEU A 29 -4.98 7.20 -12.32
C LEU A 29 -6.47 7.29 -12.66
N LEU A 30 -7.27 8.03 -11.87
CA LEU A 30 -8.70 8.20 -12.13
C LEU A 30 -8.98 8.91 -13.46
N LYS A 31 -8.26 9.99 -13.78
CA LYS A 31 -8.37 10.64 -15.10
C LYS A 31 -8.05 9.68 -16.24
N THR A 32 -7.07 8.80 -16.04
CA THR A 32 -6.70 7.77 -17.02
C THR A 32 -7.81 6.74 -17.20
N ILE A 33 -8.44 6.27 -16.12
CA ILE A 33 -9.60 5.36 -16.19
C ILE A 33 -10.76 6.02 -16.94
N VAL A 34 -11.07 7.28 -16.62
CA VAL A 34 -12.13 8.06 -17.27
C VAL A 34 -11.89 8.20 -18.77
N ALA A 35 -10.66 8.56 -19.17
CA ALA A 35 -10.30 8.73 -20.58
C ALA A 35 -10.40 7.44 -21.40
N ASN A 36 -10.33 6.27 -20.74
CA ASN A 36 -10.43 4.95 -21.36
C ASN A 36 -11.80 4.28 -21.18
N LYS A 37 -12.74 4.93 -20.48
CA LYS A 37 -14.10 4.41 -20.26
C LYS A 37 -14.80 4.16 -21.60
N GLY A 38 -15.34 2.96 -21.78
CA GLY A 38 -16.07 2.56 -22.99
C GLY A 38 -15.22 2.22 -24.23
N ARG A 39 -13.88 2.33 -24.14
CA ARG A 39 -12.96 1.95 -25.23
C ARG A 39 -12.25 0.62 -24.97
N ARG A 40 -12.21 0.17 -23.72
CA ARG A 40 -11.59 -1.09 -23.29
C ARG A 40 -12.62 -1.96 -22.59
N GLU A 41 -12.42 -3.26 -22.72
CA GLU A 41 -13.12 -4.27 -21.92
C GLU A 41 -12.66 -4.16 -20.47
N LEU A 42 -13.60 -4.28 -19.54
CA LEU A 42 -13.32 -4.34 -18.10
C LEU A 42 -12.85 -5.75 -17.73
N PRO A 43 -12.00 -5.91 -16.70
CA PRO A 43 -11.55 -4.90 -15.74
C PRO A 43 -10.35 -4.08 -16.23
N ILE A 44 -10.31 -2.78 -15.88
CA ILE A 44 -9.14 -1.93 -16.09
C ILE A 44 -8.23 -2.04 -14.86
N LYS A 45 -7.02 -2.57 -15.07
CA LYS A 45 -5.95 -2.65 -14.07
C LYS A 45 -4.80 -1.75 -14.50
N LEU A 46 -4.41 -0.78 -13.68
CA LEU A 46 -3.31 0.12 -13.99
C LEU A 46 -2.57 0.54 -12.72
N PHE A 47 -1.29 0.85 -12.87
CA PHE A 47 -0.44 1.34 -11.80
C PHE A 47 0.45 2.47 -12.30
N GLU A 48 0.87 3.33 -11.39
CA GLU A 48 1.85 4.38 -11.63
C GLU A 48 2.85 4.41 -10.46
N ILE A 49 4.14 4.51 -10.78
CA ILE A 49 5.17 4.84 -9.81
C ILE A 49 5.72 6.20 -10.24
N GLY A 50 5.62 7.18 -9.37
CA GLY A 50 5.97 8.55 -9.71
C GLY A 50 6.16 9.44 -8.50
N ASP A 51 6.81 10.58 -8.75
CA ASP A 51 7.11 11.52 -7.69
C ASP A 51 5.91 12.42 -7.40
N VAL A 52 5.67 12.65 -6.11
CA VAL A 52 4.74 13.65 -5.57
C VAL A 52 5.53 14.70 -4.81
N CYS A 53 5.03 15.95 -4.80
CA CYS A 53 5.71 17.05 -4.12
C CYS A 53 4.89 17.51 -2.92
N LEU A 54 5.50 17.47 -1.74
CA LEU A 54 4.86 17.88 -0.48
C LEU A 54 5.61 19.08 0.10
N LEU A 55 4.88 20.01 0.71
CA LEU A 55 5.50 21.10 1.47
C LEU A 55 6.22 20.57 2.70
N ASP A 56 7.41 21.10 2.94
CA ASP A 56 8.27 20.67 4.02
C ASP A 56 9.23 21.77 4.47
N SER A 57 8.98 22.31 5.66
CA SER A 57 9.80 23.36 6.27
C SER A 57 11.19 22.90 6.72
N THR A 58 11.48 21.60 6.70
CA THR A 58 12.82 21.08 7.07
C THR A 58 13.83 21.12 5.91
N THR A 59 13.36 21.31 4.69
CA THR A 59 14.21 21.40 3.49
C THR A 59 14.53 22.85 3.15
N GLU A 60 15.68 23.08 2.51
CA GLU A 60 16.12 24.41 2.09
C GLU A 60 15.15 25.09 1.11
N VAL A 61 14.49 24.31 0.26
CA VAL A 61 13.52 24.79 -0.74
C VAL A 61 12.09 24.86 -0.22
N GLY A 62 11.82 24.39 1.01
CA GLY A 62 10.49 24.35 1.60
C GLY A 62 9.55 23.28 1.04
N ALA A 63 10.07 22.33 0.24
CA ALA A 63 9.32 21.25 -0.36
C ALA A 63 10.20 20.01 -0.57
N ARG A 64 9.59 18.83 -0.50
CA ARG A 64 10.27 17.54 -0.75
C ARG A 64 9.54 16.74 -1.81
N ASN A 65 10.31 16.04 -2.65
CA ASN A 65 9.77 15.02 -3.54
C ASN A 65 9.80 13.66 -2.85
N LEU A 66 8.70 12.91 -2.95
CA LEU A 66 8.60 11.54 -2.46
C LEU A 66 8.13 10.64 -3.59
N ARG A 67 8.68 9.43 -3.67
CA ARG A 67 8.25 8.45 -4.67
C ARG A 67 7.06 7.64 -4.17
N TYR A 68 5.93 7.78 -4.85
CA TYR A 68 4.71 7.04 -4.55
C TYR A 68 4.48 5.94 -5.58
N CYS A 69 3.84 4.86 -5.16
CA CYS A 69 3.33 3.79 -6.01
C CYS A 69 1.83 3.70 -5.79
N CYS A 70 1.06 3.87 -6.85
CA CYS A 70 -0.39 3.79 -6.81
C CYS A 70 -0.89 2.75 -7.82
N LEU A 71 -1.88 1.96 -7.42
CA LEU A 71 -2.56 1.00 -8.27
C LEU A 71 -4.05 1.23 -8.20
N ALA A 72 -4.73 1.10 -9.33
CA ALA A 72 -6.17 1.14 -9.43
C ALA A 72 -6.71 -0.08 -10.18
N PHE A 73 -7.79 -0.61 -9.63
CA PHE A 73 -8.61 -1.65 -10.21
C PHE A 73 -10.02 -1.09 -10.41
N ALA A 74 -10.52 -1.11 -11.64
CA ALA A 74 -11.86 -0.65 -11.98
C ALA A 74 -12.60 -1.75 -12.75
N ASP A 75 -13.80 -2.10 -12.28
CA ASP A 75 -14.62 -3.15 -12.86
C ASP A 75 -16.12 -2.82 -12.71
N GLU A 76 -16.98 -3.46 -13.50
CA GLU A 76 -18.44 -3.29 -13.46
C GLU A 76 -19.11 -4.20 -12.43
N HIS A 77 -18.55 -5.39 -12.19
CA HIS A 77 -19.21 -6.43 -11.41
C HIS A 77 -18.67 -6.58 -9.98
N SER A 78 -17.42 -6.20 -9.73
CA SER A 78 -16.82 -6.19 -8.39
C SER A 78 -16.17 -4.85 -8.05
N SER A 79 -16.08 -4.54 -6.75
CA SER A 79 -15.21 -3.46 -6.27
C SER A 79 -13.74 -3.81 -6.41
N GLY A 80 -13.38 -5.10 -6.50
CA GLY A 80 -12.01 -5.58 -6.63
C GLY A 80 -11.10 -5.20 -5.46
N LEU A 81 -11.64 -5.11 -4.25
CA LEU A 81 -10.82 -4.77 -3.07
C LEU A 81 -9.87 -5.93 -2.74
N GLU A 82 -10.35 -7.16 -2.92
CA GLU A 82 -9.62 -8.41 -2.83
C GLU A 82 -8.46 -8.48 -3.84
N GLU A 83 -8.66 -7.99 -5.06
CA GLU A 83 -7.61 -7.92 -6.09
C GLU A 83 -6.53 -6.92 -5.70
N VAL A 84 -6.93 -5.72 -5.26
CA VAL A 84 -6.01 -4.67 -4.81
C VAL A 84 -5.22 -5.11 -3.58
N HIS A 85 -5.89 -5.78 -2.62
CA HIS A 85 -5.25 -6.34 -1.44
C HIS A 85 -4.26 -7.45 -1.81
N GLY A 86 -4.62 -8.38 -2.69
CA GLY A 86 -3.70 -9.42 -3.16
C GLY A 86 -2.46 -8.86 -3.84
N VAL A 87 -2.59 -7.79 -4.63
CA VAL A 87 -1.43 -7.12 -5.24
C VAL A 87 -0.59 -6.36 -4.21
N LEU A 88 -1.21 -5.72 -3.21
CA LEU A 88 -0.51 -5.09 -2.10
C LEU A 88 0.36 -6.12 -1.36
N ASP A 89 -0.21 -7.28 -1.04
CA ASP A 89 0.50 -8.36 -0.34
C ASP A 89 1.67 -8.89 -1.17
N ALA A 90 1.45 -9.15 -2.47
CA ALA A 90 2.51 -9.58 -3.38
C ALA A 90 3.64 -8.55 -3.49
N LEU A 91 3.30 -7.25 -3.55
CA LEU A 91 4.27 -6.15 -3.60
C LEU A 91 5.08 -6.10 -2.30
N LEU A 92 4.44 -6.12 -1.14
CA LEU A 92 5.13 -6.06 0.16
C LEU A 92 5.96 -7.32 0.42
N GLN A 93 5.48 -8.49 0.00
CA GLN A 93 6.24 -9.74 0.07
C GLN A 93 7.51 -9.68 -0.79
N SER A 94 7.44 -9.07 -1.98
CA SER A 94 8.63 -8.84 -2.83
C SER A 94 9.68 -7.95 -2.16
N LEU A 95 9.23 -7.05 -1.27
CA LEU A 95 10.06 -6.19 -0.44
C LEU A 95 10.45 -6.84 0.90
N GLN A 96 10.17 -8.13 1.08
CA GLN A 96 10.42 -8.91 2.30
C GLN A 96 9.63 -8.44 3.53
N PHE A 97 8.45 -7.85 3.32
CA PHE A 97 7.49 -7.54 4.38
C PHE A 97 6.34 -8.56 4.36
N VAL A 98 5.87 -8.95 5.54
CA VAL A 98 4.75 -9.91 5.67
C VAL A 98 3.66 -9.30 6.56
N GLY A 99 2.41 -9.58 6.23
CA GLY A 99 1.27 -9.11 7.00
C GLY A 99 1.24 -9.76 8.39
N GLU A 100 0.95 -8.98 9.43
CA GLU A 100 0.77 -9.50 10.79
C GLU A 100 -0.36 -10.54 10.84
N TYR A 101 -1.40 -10.37 10.01
CA TYR A 101 -2.49 -11.33 9.88
C TYR A 101 -2.00 -12.68 9.30
N ALA A 102 -1.09 -12.66 8.32
CA ALA A 102 -0.53 -13.88 7.74
C ALA A 102 0.35 -14.62 8.75
N ILE A 103 1.10 -13.89 9.58
CA ILE A 103 1.88 -14.48 10.67
C ILE A 103 0.95 -15.13 11.69
N ALA A 104 -0.11 -14.43 12.12
CA ALA A 104 -1.09 -14.96 13.05
C ALA A 104 -1.81 -16.22 12.52
N GLU A 105 -2.13 -16.26 11.22
CA GLU A 105 -2.68 -17.45 10.56
C GLU A 105 -1.70 -18.64 10.58
N MET A 106 -0.42 -18.39 10.28
CA MET A 106 0.61 -19.42 10.35
C MET A 106 0.83 -19.92 11.79
N GLU A 107 0.83 -19.03 12.79
CA GLU A 107 0.91 -19.40 14.20
C GLU A 107 -0.29 -20.24 14.66
N ALA A 108 -1.50 -19.87 14.24
CA ALA A 108 -2.70 -20.64 14.52
C ALA A 108 -2.68 -22.03 13.86
N ALA A 109 -2.14 -22.14 12.63
CA ALA A 109 -1.94 -23.42 11.96
C ALA A 109 -0.94 -24.32 12.71
N VAL A 110 0.17 -23.76 13.21
CA VAL A 110 1.14 -24.47 14.07
C VAL A 110 0.47 -24.97 15.36
N ALA A 111 -0.30 -24.12 16.03
CA ALA A 111 -1.03 -24.50 17.24
C ALA A 111 -2.04 -25.63 16.99
N THR A 112 -2.75 -25.58 15.86
CA THR A 112 -3.70 -26.62 15.45
C THR A 112 -3.00 -27.94 15.15
N ALA A 113 -1.86 -27.90 14.45
CA ALA A 113 -1.04 -29.08 14.17
C ALA A 113 -0.47 -29.71 15.46
N ALA A 114 -0.05 -28.91 16.43
CA ALA A 114 0.41 -29.39 17.73
C ALA A 114 -0.71 -30.05 18.55
N ALA A 115 -1.95 -29.55 18.44
CA ALA A 115 -3.11 -30.17 19.06
C ALA A 115 -3.48 -31.52 18.41
N ALA A 116 -3.36 -31.63 17.08
CA ALA A 116 -3.59 -32.86 16.34
C ALA A 116 -2.50 -33.92 16.59
N GLU A 117 -1.26 -33.50 16.86
CA GLU A 117 -0.15 -34.41 17.23
C GLU A 117 -0.44 -35.15 18.53
N LYS A 118 -1.05 -34.47 19.51
CA LYS A 118 -1.52 -35.09 20.76
C LYS A 118 -2.62 -36.16 20.54
N ALA A 119 -3.21 -36.21 19.34
CA ALA A 119 -4.23 -37.18 18.95
C ALA A 119 -3.73 -38.27 17.98
N GLY A 120 -2.41 -38.38 17.71
CA GLY A 120 -1.80 -39.55 17.07
C GLY A 120 -1.27 -39.39 15.63
N CYS A 121 -1.10 -38.17 15.11
CA CYS A 121 -0.38 -37.93 13.85
C CYS A 121 1.04 -37.45 14.14
N GLU A 122 2.09 -38.22 13.82
CA GLU A 122 3.48 -37.80 14.02
C GLU A 122 3.97 -36.86 12.89
N HIS A 123 4.78 -35.85 13.24
CA HIS A 123 5.54 -34.94 12.36
C HIS A 123 4.80 -33.75 11.71
N ALA A 124 3.48 -33.60 11.88
CA ALA A 124 2.74 -32.49 11.29
C ALA A 124 3.07 -31.11 11.92
N SER A 125 3.36 -31.07 13.22
CA SER A 125 3.68 -29.83 13.93
C SER A 125 5.07 -29.29 13.57
N ALA A 126 6.05 -30.18 13.39
CA ALA A 126 7.43 -29.84 13.08
C ALA A 126 7.56 -29.14 11.73
N HIS A 127 6.85 -29.64 10.70
CA HIS A 127 6.86 -29.04 9.37
C HIS A 127 6.24 -27.63 9.38
N ALA A 128 5.12 -27.43 10.07
CA ALA A 128 4.46 -26.14 10.17
C ALA A 128 5.33 -25.12 10.93
N ALA A 129 5.97 -25.54 12.03
CA ALA A 129 6.86 -24.70 12.81
C ALA A 129 8.12 -24.31 12.02
N GLU A 130 8.71 -25.26 11.28
CA GLU A 130 9.86 -24.98 10.43
C GLU A 130 9.50 -23.99 9.31
N GLN A 131 8.30 -24.12 8.71
CA GLN A 131 7.82 -23.20 7.69
C GLN A 131 7.66 -21.77 8.24
N LEU A 132 7.06 -21.60 9.42
CA LEU A 132 6.95 -20.30 10.08
C LEU A 132 8.34 -19.71 10.38
N GLN A 133 9.26 -20.51 10.92
CA GLN A 133 10.61 -20.06 11.24
C GLN A 133 11.40 -19.65 10.00
N ARG A 134 11.23 -20.36 8.88
CA ARG A 134 11.81 -19.99 7.57
C ARG A 134 11.24 -18.70 7.03
N THR A 135 9.94 -18.44 7.21
CA THR A 135 9.34 -17.16 6.82
C THR A 135 9.88 -16.04 7.69
N LEU A 136 9.83 -16.18 9.02
CA LEU A 136 10.29 -15.16 9.97
C LEU A 136 11.78 -14.85 9.86
N SER A 137 12.63 -15.79 9.42
CA SER A 137 14.05 -15.53 9.23
C SER A 137 14.35 -14.69 7.97
N ARG A 138 13.44 -14.70 6.98
CA ARG A 138 13.62 -14.01 5.68
C ARG A 138 12.97 -12.63 5.60
N ILE A 139 12.10 -12.29 6.54
CA ILE A 139 11.43 -10.99 6.56
C ILE A 139 12.34 -9.88 7.07
N ARG A 140 12.25 -8.72 6.42
CA ARG A 140 12.83 -7.45 6.90
C ARG A 140 11.93 -6.77 7.92
N GLY A 141 10.63 -6.99 7.85
CA GLY A 141 9.65 -6.35 8.70
C GLY A 141 8.25 -6.91 8.51
N THR A 142 7.31 -6.34 9.23
CA THR A 142 5.89 -6.69 9.16
C THR A 142 5.07 -5.48 8.76
N PHE A 143 3.86 -5.72 8.28
CA PHE A 143 2.88 -4.65 8.10
C PHE A 143 1.52 -5.05 8.63
N LYS A 144 0.71 -4.06 8.95
CA LYS A 144 -0.67 -4.21 9.38
C LYS A 144 -1.58 -3.25 8.64
N LEU A 145 -2.82 -3.68 8.51
CA LEU A 145 -3.90 -2.90 7.91
C LEU A 145 -4.74 -2.33 9.04
N VAL A 146 -4.70 -1.01 9.22
CA VAL A 146 -5.44 -0.30 10.27
C VAL A 146 -6.65 0.38 9.63
N PRO A 147 -7.88 0.15 10.10
CA PRO A 147 -9.06 0.84 9.57
C PRO A 147 -8.88 2.37 9.59
N SER A 148 -9.31 3.05 8.54
CA SER A 148 -9.21 4.51 8.38
C SER A 148 -10.56 5.18 8.09
N HIS A 149 -10.60 6.51 8.17
CA HIS A 149 -11.81 7.31 8.00
C HIS A 149 -11.60 8.51 7.06
N GLU A 150 -11.13 8.23 5.85
CA GLU A 150 -10.91 9.22 4.80
C GLU A 150 -12.16 9.40 3.94
N GLU A 151 -12.52 10.65 3.63
CA GLU A 151 -13.72 10.99 2.83
C GLU A 151 -13.64 10.50 1.37
N THR A 152 -12.42 10.37 0.85
CA THR A 152 -12.14 9.89 -0.50
C THR A 152 -12.64 8.46 -0.72
N PHE A 153 -12.72 7.67 0.36
CA PHE A 153 -13.00 6.24 0.35
C PHE A 153 -14.36 5.90 0.98
N LEU A 154 -14.90 4.75 0.60
CA LEU A 154 -16.13 4.22 1.18
C LEU A 154 -15.89 3.82 2.66
N PRO A 155 -16.71 4.31 3.61
CA PRO A 155 -16.60 3.93 5.02
C PRO A 155 -16.66 2.41 5.22
N GLY A 156 -15.74 1.88 6.05
CA GLY A 156 -15.64 0.44 6.31
C GLY A 156 -14.97 -0.39 5.19
N ARG A 157 -14.56 0.23 4.09
CA ARG A 157 -13.84 -0.41 2.97
C ARG A 157 -12.51 0.29 2.69
N GLN A 158 -11.83 0.73 3.76
CA GLN A 158 -10.56 1.43 3.68
C GLN A 158 -9.66 1.12 4.88
N VAL A 159 -8.36 1.10 4.62
CA VAL A 159 -7.33 0.85 5.61
C VAL A 159 -6.10 1.70 5.30
N GLN A 160 -5.39 2.08 6.35
CA GLN A 160 -4.03 2.57 6.32
C GLN A 160 -3.07 1.38 6.38
N VAL A 161 -2.03 1.44 5.54
CA VAL A 161 -0.96 0.45 5.50
C VAL A 161 0.18 0.96 6.36
N VAL A 162 0.43 0.28 7.49
CA VAL A 162 1.46 0.64 8.45
C VAL A 162 2.50 -0.46 8.50
N ALA A 163 3.78 -0.13 8.28
CA ALA A 163 4.87 -1.09 8.32
C ALA A 163 5.84 -0.81 9.47
N SER A 164 6.41 -1.88 9.99
CA SER A 164 7.40 -1.89 11.06
C SER A 164 8.57 -2.77 10.64
N LEU A 165 9.80 -2.36 10.94
CA LEU A 165 10.96 -3.22 10.68
C LEU A 165 10.98 -4.41 11.63
N LYS A 166 11.82 -5.41 11.39
CA LYS A 166 12.08 -6.44 12.38
C LYS A 166 13.10 -5.88 13.37
N SER A 167 12.73 -5.76 14.64
CA SER A 167 13.65 -5.27 15.68
C SER A 167 14.88 -6.19 15.75
N SER A 168 16.05 -5.63 15.46
CA SER A 168 17.36 -6.30 15.51
C SER A 168 18.21 -5.88 16.72
N GLY A 169 17.64 -5.11 17.66
CA GLY A 169 18.29 -4.64 18.89
C GLY A 169 17.44 -3.62 19.67
N ASP A 170 18.01 -3.01 20.73
CA ASP A 170 17.40 -2.04 21.68
C ASP A 170 16.81 -0.75 21.07
N MET A 171 16.81 -0.58 19.74
CA MET A 171 16.17 0.58 19.12
C MET A 171 14.66 0.38 19.03
N GLU A 172 13.94 1.34 19.61
CA GLU A 172 12.48 1.44 19.55
C GLU A 172 12.03 1.51 18.09
N ASN A 173 11.24 0.52 17.69
CA ASN A 173 10.84 0.35 16.31
C ASN A 173 9.58 1.17 16.05
N VAL A 174 9.76 2.34 15.45
CA VAL A 174 8.65 3.27 15.19
C VAL A 174 7.90 2.82 13.95
N PRO A 175 6.61 2.46 14.06
CA PRO A 175 5.80 2.08 12.91
C PRO A 175 5.64 3.27 11.96
N VAL A 176 5.80 3.01 10.66
CA VAL A 176 5.72 4.02 9.60
C VAL A 176 4.44 3.82 8.80
N LEU A 177 3.64 4.89 8.69
CA LEU A 177 2.51 4.93 7.77
C LEU A 177 3.03 5.00 6.32
N LEU A 178 2.90 3.87 5.62
CA LEU A 178 3.29 3.75 4.22
C LEU A 178 2.25 4.37 3.29
N GLY A 179 0.96 4.19 3.57
CA GLY A 179 -0.05 4.58 2.60
C GLY A 179 -1.47 4.20 2.98
N VAL A 180 -2.34 4.20 1.99
CA VAL A 180 -3.77 3.89 2.11
C VAL A 180 -4.20 2.89 1.06
N MET A 181 -5.20 2.09 1.38
CA MET A 181 -5.86 1.17 0.47
C MET A 181 -7.37 1.22 0.72
N GLY A 182 -8.17 1.17 -0.34
CA GLY A 182 -9.61 1.06 -0.17
C GLY A 182 -10.41 1.22 -1.45
N THR A 183 -11.71 1.01 -1.32
CA THR A 183 -12.69 1.30 -2.38
C THR A 183 -13.07 2.77 -2.33
N LEU A 184 -13.06 3.45 -3.47
CA LEU A 184 -13.39 4.87 -3.56
C LEU A 184 -14.86 5.12 -3.28
N HIS A 185 -15.14 6.24 -2.61
CA HIS A 185 -16.51 6.65 -2.31
C HIS A 185 -17.27 7.01 -3.61
N PRO A 186 -18.57 6.66 -3.75
CA PRO A 186 -19.35 6.99 -4.94
C PRO A 186 -19.38 8.49 -5.28
N HIS A 187 -19.32 9.37 -4.28
CA HIS A 187 -19.21 10.81 -4.48
C HIS A 187 -17.92 11.19 -5.20
N THR A 188 -16.79 10.62 -4.78
CA THR A 188 -15.48 10.80 -5.41
C THR A 188 -15.54 10.33 -6.86
N LEU A 189 -16.04 9.12 -7.11
CA LEU A 189 -16.15 8.56 -8.46
C LEU A 189 -17.01 9.44 -9.37
N LYS A 190 -18.16 9.91 -8.87
CA LYS A 190 -19.07 10.79 -9.61
C LYS A 190 -18.44 12.14 -9.95
N ALA A 191 -17.61 12.69 -9.06
CA ALA A 191 -16.85 13.92 -9.34
C ALA A 191 -15.86 13.76 -10.51
N PHE A 192 -15.36 12.55 -10.75
CA PHE A 192 -14.52 12.23 -11.91
C PHE A 192 -15.33 11.73 -13.14
N GLY A 193 -16.66 11.60 -13.05
CA GLY A 193 -17.48 11.05 -14.14
C GLY A 193 -17.47 9.52 -14.24
N LEU A 194 -17.01 8.84 -13.19
CA LEU A 194 -17.03 7.37 -13.09
C LEU A 194 -18.33 6.89 -12.46
N THR A 195 -18.85 5.81 -13.02
CA THR A 195 -20.08 5.12 -12.57
C THR A 195 -19.80 3.68 -12.13
N ILE A 196 -18.58 3.22 -12.34
CA ILE A 196 -18.11 1.89 -11.98
C ILE A 196 -17.32 2.00 -10.67
N PRO A 197 -17.40 0.99 -9.78
CA PRO A 197 -16.58 0.96 -8.59
C PRO A 197 -15.08 0.89 -8.95
N VAL A 198 -14.26 1.54 -8.12
CA VAL A 198 -12.80 1.52 -8.26
C VAL A 198 -12.20 1.31 -6.87
N SER A 199 -11.35 0.31 -6.74
CA SER A 199 -10.48 0.14 -5.56
C SER A 199 -9.05 0.50 -5.91
N ILE A 200 -8.36 1.06 -4.93
CA ILE A 200 -6.99 1.54 -5.10
C ILE A 200 -6.14 1.23 -3.88
N PHE A 201 -4.81 1.21 -4.08
CA PHE A 201 -3.88 1.51 -3.01
C PHE A 201 -2.91 2.60 -3.47
N GLU A 202 -2.38 3.36 -2.53
CA GLU A 202 -1.27 4.28 -2.75
C GLU A 202 -0.29 4.17 -1.59
N LEU A 203 0.99 3.94 -1.89
CA LEU A 203 2.06 3.76 -0.94
C LEU A 203 3.20 4.76 -1.22
N ASN A 204 3.77 5.32 -0.16
CA ASN A 204 5.07 5.97 -0.21
C ASN A 204 6.18 4.89 -0.22
N VAL A 205 6.75 4.62 -1.39
CA VAL A 205 7.79 3.59 -1.53
C VAL A 205 9.18 4.07 -1.12
N GLU A 206 9.36 5.39 -0.96
CA GLU A 206 10.61 5.99 -0.45
C GLU A 206 11.02 5.40 0.91
N ALA A 207 10.05 5.01 1.74
CA ALA A 207 10.30 4.38 3.03
C ALA A 207 11.13 3.10 2.91
N PHE A 208 10.91 2.31 1.86
CA PHE A 208 11.66 1.08 1.64
C PHE A 208 13.08 1.34 1.14
N VAL A 209 13.31 2.42 0.40
CA VAL A 209 14.65 2.82 -0.06
C VAL A 209 15.54 3.15 1.15
N GLN A 210 14.99 3.86 2.13
CA GLN A 210 15.69 4.16 3.38
C GLN A 210 16.00 2.91 4.22
N TRP A 211 15.25 1.83 4.00
CA TRP A 211 15.42 0.54 4.67
C TRP A 211 16.23 -0.47 3.85
N LEU A 212 16.75 -0.08 2.67
CA LEU A 212 17.71 -0.89 1.93
C LEU A 212 19.06 -0.81 2.65
N PRO A 213 19.72 -1.96 2.96
CA PRO A 213 21.09 -1.94 3.42
C PRO A 213 21.98 -1.32 2.33
N ALA A 214 23.03 -0.62 2.73
CA ALA A 214 23.93 0.07 1.82
C ALA A 214 24.54 -0.84 0.72
N ILE A 215 24.54 -2.16 0.93
CA ILE A 215 25.02 -3.16 -0.04
C ILE A 215 24.07 -3.36 -1.23
N ASP A 216 22.77 -3.07 -1.05
CA ASP A 216 21.75 -3.21 -2.09
C ASP A 216 21.64 -1.93 -2.95
N LEU A 217 22.29 -0.84 -2.52
CA LEU A 217 22.47 0.35 -3.33
C LEU A 217 23.63 0.08 -4.29
N VAL A 218 23.31 -0.26 -5.54
CA VAL A 218 24.32 -0.21 -6.60
C VAL A 218 24.77 1.25 -6.68
N VAL A 219 25.98 1.52 -6.19
CA VAL A 219 26.62 2.82 -6.31
C VAL A 219 26.77 3.09 -7.80
N GLY A 220 25.92 3.96 -8.33
CA GLY A 220 26.01 4.47 -9.70
C GLY A 220 27.16 5.45 -9.85
#